data_AF-A0A915P3N7-F1
#
_entry.id   AF-A0A915P3N7-F1
#
_cell.length_a   1.000
_cell.length_b   1.000
_cell.length_c   1.000
_cell.angle_alpha   90.00
_cell.angle_beta   90.00
_cell.angle_gamma   90.00
#
_symmetry.space_group_name_H-M   'P 1'
#
loop_
_entity.id
_entity.type
_entity.pdbx_description
1 polymer ?
#
loop_
_entity_poly.entity_id
_entity_poly.type
_entity_poly.pdbx_seq_one_letter_code
_entity_poly.pdbx_strand_id
1 'polypeptide(L)'
;MISSALNLITKIFILLTIFFNYGIFGCTHNGITYHNGDEWLEKNAFVVRCTVNSDKSWRSEVVACVLPDSRRDGNSVWKCEKNDEDRSVQLRQAPSNNALCNGIRPVGSVWQEKSFELECLPGGYTRLRACVTEEGNRVKINTTSTVNGFDVECIQFYNGTIIFRGAKPAVPRVEPIVFPQPIRSQYGAAGPIITPAVRCTDESGRPRHVGDYWTENHRFNKTCREGGAVEVVNCVSKDGYRVPLNGQMILNGYKFECVLTPHGTIKFSSLPVTEG
;
A
#
# COMPACT_ATOMS: atom_id res chain seq x y z
N MET A 1 65.41 35.43 -57.88
CA MET A 1 65.06 35.46 -56.44
C MET A 1 63.60 35.10 -56.11
N ILE A 2 62.71 34.88 -57.10
CA ILE A 2 61.29 34.56 -56.86
C ILE A 2 61.07 33.05 -56.55
N SER A 3 61.93 32.16 -57.07
CA SER A 3 61.82 30.70 -56.91
C SER A 3 62.07 30.20 -55.48
N SER A 4 62.95 30.88 -54.73
CA SER A 4 63.32 30.49 -53.35
C SER A 4 62.21 30.78 -52.33
N ALA A 5 61.45 31.86 -52.54
CA ALA A 5 60.36 32.28 -51.66
C ALA A 5 59.11 31.41 -51.82
N LEU A 6 58.82 30.96 -53.04
CA LEU A 6 57.67 30.07 -53.32
C LEU A 6 57.84 28.73 -52.61
N ASN A 7 59.05 28.15 -52.65
CA ASN A 7 59.38 26.88 -51.99
C ASN A 7 59.29 26.92 -50.45
N LEU A 8 59.55 28.09 -49.84
CA LEU A 8 59.45 28.28 -48.39
C LEU A 8 57.98 28.38 -47.95
N ILE A 9 57.16 29.11 -48.70
CA ILE A 9 55.72 29.26 -48.44
C ILE A 9 55.00 27.93 -48.59
N THR A 10 55.33 27.13 -49.62
CA THR A 10 54.73 25.79 -49.81
C THR A 10 55.10 24.83 -48.68
N LYS A 11 56.34 24.87 -48.17
CA LYS A 11 56.76 24.04 -47.02
C LYS A 11 56.09 24.45 -45.71
N ILE A 12 55.89 25.75 -45.48
CA ILE A 12 55.16 26.28 -44.32
C ILE A 12 53.67 25.88 -44.39
N PHE A 13 53.05 25.93 -45.57
CA PHE A 13 51.67 25.49 -45.78
C PHE A 13 51.51 23.97 -45.54
N ILE A 14 52.45 23.15 -46.02
CA ILE A 14 52.42 21.69 -45.79
C ILE A 14 52.59 21.39 -44.30
N LEU A 15 53.50 22.04 -43.59
CA LEU A 15 53.66 21.90 -42.14
C LEU A 15 52.40 22.34 -41.37
N LEU A 16 51.78 23.47 -41.74
CA LEU A 16 50.52 23.91 -41.13
C LEU A 16 49.37 22.92 -41.38
N THR A 17 49.24 22.36 -42.60
CA THR A 17 48.20 21.36 -42.89
C THR A 17 48.37 20.02 -42.16
N ILE A 18 49.61 19.66 -41.80
CA ILE A 18 49.91 18.45 -41.00
C ILE A 18 49.56 18.68 -39.52
N PHE A 19 49.67 19.90 -38.99
CA PHE A 19 49.26 20.22 -37.62
C PHE A 19 47.74 20.39 -37.44
N PHE A 20 46.99 20.77 -38.48
CA PHE A 20 45.54 21.00 -38.39
C PHE A 20 44.66 19.73 -38.48
N ASN A 21 45.25 18.55 -38.69
CA ASN A 21 44.50 17.29 -38.87
C ASN A 21 44.71 16.25 -37.75
N TYR A 22 45.23 16.65 -36.59
CA TYR A 22 45.05 15.85 -35.38
C TYR A 22 43.66 16.14 -34.82
N GLY A 23 42.65 15.51 -35.41
CA GLY A 23 41.31 15.48 -34.83
C GLY A 23 41.42 14.93 -33.41
N ILE A 24 41.20 15.79 -32.42
CA ILE A 24 41.18 15.38 -31.02
C ILE A 24 39.93 14.51 -30.85
N PHE A 25 40.12 13.19 -30.83
CA PHE A 25 39.04 12.24 -30.59
C PHE A 25 38.68 12.28 -29.11
N GLY A 26 37.48 12.76 -28.81
CA GLY A 26 37.03 12.99 -27.44
C GLY A 26 35.56 13.36 -27.39
N CYS A 27 34.97 13.26 -26.20
CA CYS A 27 33.58 13.64 -26.00
C CYS A 27 33.46 15.15 -26.00
N THR A 28 32.56 15.70 -26.81
CA THR A 28 32.29 17.14 -26.81
C THR A 28 31.05 17.42 -25.97
N HIS A 29 31.21 18.17 -24.89
CA HIS A 29 30.11 18.57 -24.01
C HIS A 29 30.26 20.05 -23.64
N ASN A 30 29.21 20.85 -23.86
CA ASN A 30 29.20 22.30 -23.63
C ASN A 30 30.41 23.05 -24.22
N GLY A 31 30.89 22.63 -25.40
CA GLY A 31 32.03 23.25 -26.07
C GLY A 31 33.41 22.84 -25.54
N ILE A 32 33.48 21.98 -24.52
CA ILE A 32 34.73 21.42 -23.99
C ILE A 32 34.92 20.02 -24.60
N THR A 33 36.17 19.70 -24.98
CA THR A 33 36.54 18.37 -25.46
C THR A 33 37.24 17.60 -24.34
N TYR A 34 36.69 16.43 -24.03
CA TYR A 34 37.16 15.52 -22.98
C TYR A 34 37.82 14.30 -23.63
N HIS A 35 38.99 13.90 -23.14
CA HIS A 35 39.71 12.71 -23.59
C HIS A 35 39.04 11.43 -23.04
N ASN A 36 39.41 10.29 -23.62
CA ASN A 36 38.91 9.00 -23.15
C ASN A 36 39.27 8.77 -21.67
N GLY A 37 38.26 8.46 -20.86
CA GLY A 37 38.42 8.27 -19.41
C GLY A 37 38.29 9.55 -18.58
N ASP A 38 38.25 10.74 -19.21
CA ASP A 38 38.05 11.99 -18.48
C ASP A 38 36.68 11.97 -17.78
N GLU A 39 36.67 12.49 -16.56
CA GLU A 39 35.48 12.65 -15.74
C GLU A 39 35.25 14.12 -15.39
N TRP A 40 33.99 14.54 -15.40
CA TRP A 40 33.61 15.88 -14.97
C TRP A 40 32.32 15.85 -14.15
N LEU A 41 32.10 16.93 -13.41
CA LEU A 41 30.92 17.10 -12.59
C LEU A 41 29.85 17.89 -13.35
N GLU A 42 28.70 17.27 -13.53
CA GLU A 42 27.52 17.85 -14.16
C GLU A 42 26.52 18.24 -13.06
N LYS A 43 26.01 19.47 -13.12
CA LYS A 43 25.02 20.02 -12.17
C LYS A 43 25.42 19.88 -10.69
N ASN A 44 26.71 19.87 -10.38
CA ASN A 44 27.27 19.68 -9.03
C ASN A 44 26.87 18.36 -8.34
N ALA A 45 26.35 17.37 -9.07
CA ALA A 45 25.76 16.18 -8.48
C ALA A 45 26.07 14.89 -9.25
N PHE A 46 26.42 14.95 -10.53
CA PHE A 46 26.61 13.77 -11.38
C PHE A 46 28.01 13.72 -11.96
N VAL A 47 28.73 12.63 -11.70
CA VAL A 47 30.02 12.37 -12.33
C VAL A 47 29.74 11.76 -13.70
N VAL A 48 30.17 12.43 -14.75
CA VAL A 48 30.02 11.99 -16.15
C VAL A 48 31.38 11.57 -16.66
N ARG A 49 31.45 10.42 -17.35
CA ARG A 49 32.68 9.88 -17.94
C ARG A 49 32.61 9.90 -19.46
N CYS A 50 33.70 10.32 -20.09
CA CYS A 50 33.89 10.16 -21.52
C CYS A 50 34.43 8.76 -21.85
N THR A 51 33.77 8.06 -22.79
CA THR A 51 34.27 6.79 -23.35
C THR A 51 34.40 6.93 -24.85
N VAL A 52 35.63 6.73 -25.35
CA VAL A 52 35.94 6.71 -26.79
C VAL A 52 36.22 5.26 -27.19
N ASN A 53 35.46 4.77 -28.17
CA ASN A 53 35.59 3.43 -28.72
C ASN A 53 36.73 3.35 -29.75
N SER A 54 37.13 2.12 -30.11
CA SER A 54 38.20 1.86 -31.08
C SER A 54 37.89 2.39 -32.49
N ASP A 55 36.62 2.48 -32.85
CA ASP A 55 36.11 3.07 -34.10
C ASP A 55 36.06 4.61 -34.06
N LYS A 56 36.58 5.23 -32.99
CA LYS A 56 36.57 6.68 -32.71
C LYS A 56 35.17 7.25 -32.46
N SER A 57 34.13 6.42 -32.39
CA SER A 57 32.85 6.84 -31.81
C SER A 57 33.02 7.10 -30.31
N TRP A 58 32.23 7.99 -29.75
CA TRP A 58 32.33 8.34 -28.34
C TRP A 58 30.96 8.50 -27.71
N ARG A 59 30.91 8.33 -26.39
CA ARG A 59 29.72 8.63 -25.57
C ARG A 59 30.12 9.22 -24.23
N SER A 60 29.27 10.08 -23.71
CA SER A 60 29.29 10.53 -22.32
C SER A 60 28.19 9.83 -21.55
N GLU A 61 28.51 9.23 -20.41
CA GLU A 61 27.51 8.60 -19.54
C GLU A 61 27.73 8.97 -18.07
N VAL A 62 26.65 9.06 -17.30
CA VAL A 62 26.73 9.29 -15.86
C VAL A 62 27.22 7.99 -15.21
N VAL A 63 28.31 8.08 -14.44
CA VAL A 63 28.96 6.92 -13.80
C VAL A 63 28.83 6.92 -12.29
N ALA A 64 28.59 8.08 -11.66
CA ALA A 64 28.38 8.19 -10.22
C ALA A 64 27.61 9.47 -9.86
N CYS A 65 27.24 9.60 -8.58
CA CYS A 65 26.72 10.84 -8.01
C CYS A 65 27.67 11.37 -6.95
N VAL A 66 27.80 12.69 -6.87
CA VAL A 66 28.39 13.38 -5.72
C VAL A 66 27.25 13.75 -4.79
N LEU A 67 27.33 13.30 -3.53
CA LEU A 67 26.34 13.64 -2.51
C LEU A 67 26.62 15.07 -2.02
N PRO A 68 25.59 15.94 -1.88
CA PRO A 68 25.80 17.27 -1.31
C PRO A 68 26.28 17.15 0.15
N ASP A 69 27.30 17.95 0.51
CA ASP A 69 27.82 18.04 1.89
C ASP A 69 26.77 18.55 2.89
N SER A 70 25.76 19.28 2.40
CA SER A 70 24.73 19.90 3.21
C SER A 70 23.45 19.05 3.28
N ARG A 71 23.17 18.63 4.52
CA ARG A 71 21.84 18.31 5.08
C ARG A 71 21.44 16.82 5.07
N ARG A 72 22.08 16.06 5.96
CA ARG A 72 21.34 15.07 6.75
C ARG A 72 20.46 15.86 7.71
N ASP A 73 19.16 16.00 7.48
CA ASP A 73 18.25 16.54 8.51
C ASP A 73 17.94 15.50 9.62
N GLY A 74 18.73 14.42 9.68
CA GLY A 74 18.49 13.24 10.51
C GLY A 74 17.39 12.33 9.96
N ASN A 75 16.44 12.87 9.19
CA ASN A 75 15.23 12.20 8.71
C ASN A 75 15.39 11.61 7.30
N SER A 76 16.30 12.15 6.49
CA SER A 76 16.52 11.72 5.11
C SER A 76 18.00 11.51 4.75
N VAL A 77 18.23 10.63 3.78
CA VAL A 77 19.55 10.32 3.20
C VAL A 77 19.48 10.38 1.68
N TRP A 78 20.53 10.90 1.05
CA TRP A 78 20.69 10.83 -0.39
C TRP A 78 21.25 9.48 -0.81
N LYS A 79 20.65 8.86 -1.83
CA LYS A 79 21.08 7.60 -2.44
C LYS A 79 21.38 7.83 -3.92
N CYS A 80 22.50 7.30 -4.37
CA CYS A 80 22.83 7.21 -5.79
C CYS A 80 22.54 5.78 -6.26
N GLU A 81 21.55 5.61 -7.13
CA GLU A 81 21.12 4.31 -7.63
C GLU A 81 21.48 4.21 -9.12
N LYS A 82 22.18 3.14 -9.48
CA LYS A 82 22.44 2.79 -10.88
C LYS A 82 21.47 1.69 -11.29
N ASN A 83 20.78 1.88 -12.39
CA ASN A 83 20.00 0.84 -13.03
C ASN A 83 20.88 0.16 -14.10
N ASP A 84 21.14 -1.13 -13.93
CA ASP A 84 22.03 -1.87 -14.82
C ASP A 84 21.38 -2.19 -16.18
N GLU A 85 20.05 -2.19 -16.29
CA GLU A 85 19.33 -2.47 -17.54
C GLU A 85 19.39 -1.29 -18.52
N ASP A 86 19.06 -0.09 -18.04
CA ASP A 86 19.04 1.13 -18.86
C ASP A 86 20.31 1.99 -18.70
N ARG A 87 21.25 1.58 -17.82
CA ARG A 87 22.49 2.29 -17.45
C ARG A 87 22.26 3.70 -16.88
N SER A 88 21.03 4.03 -16.48
CA SER A 88 20.74 5.31 -15.85
C SER A 88 21.27 5.36 -14.43
N VAL A 89 21.70 6.54 -14.01
CA VAL A 89 22.12 6.83 -12.64
C VAL A 89 21.20 7.91 -12.09
N GLN A 90 20.60 7.66 -10.92
CA GLN A 90 19.64 8.56 -10.29
C GLN A 90 20.08 8.89 -8.88
N LEU A 91 20.07 10.19 -8.57
CA LEU A 91 20.25 10.70 -7.22
C LEU A 91 18.87 10.94 -6.60
N ARG A 92 18.53 10.19 -5.55
CA ARG A 92 17.22 10.23 -4.89
C ARG A 92 17.35 10.45 -3.40
N GLN A 93 16.41 11.18 -2.82
CA GLN A 93 16.28 11.31 -1.37
C GLN A 93 15.39 10.18 -0.84
N ALA A 94 15.86 9.46 0.17
CA ALA A 94 15.13 8.38 0.82
C ALA A 94 15.07 8.60 2.34
N PRO A 95 14.07 8.05 3.05
CA PRO A 95 14.05 8.09 4.52
C PRO A 95 15.31 7.46 5.11
N SER A 96 15.86 8.09 6.15
CA SER A 96 16.98 7.54 6.90
C SER A 96 16.52 6.40 7.82
N ASN A 97 17.44 5.55 8.26
CA ASN A 97 17.13 4.56 9.31
C ASN A 97 16.72 5.21 10.63
N ASN A 98 17.05 6.48 10.85
CA ASN A 98 16.69 7.26 12.05
C ASN A 98 15.53 8.22 11.78
N ALA A 99 14.80 8.02 10.68
CA ALA A 99 13.69 8.87 10.30
C ALA A 99 12.62 8.93 11.39
N LEU A 100 12.17 10.15 11.68
CA LEU A 100 11.16 10.44 12.68
C LEU A 100 9.76 10.09 12.14
N CYS A 101 8.99 9.33 12.91
CA CYS A 101 7.58 9.12 12.59
C CYS A 101 6.78 10.40 12.89
N ASN A 102 5.90 10.78 11.96
CA ASN A 102 5.12 12.03 12.02
C ASN A 102 5.99 13.29 12.26
N GLY A 103 7.27 13.25 11.85
CA GLY A 103 8.22 14.36 11.97
C GLY A 103 8.74 14.67 13.37
N ILE A 104 8.25 13.99 14.42
CA ILE A 104 8.60 14.32 15.83
C ILE A 104 8.96 13.09 16.67
N ARG A 105 8.58 11.89 16.25
CA ARG A 105 8.73 10.67 17.05
C ARG A 105 10.03 9.94 16.67
N PRO A 106 11.01 9.81 17.56
CA PRO A 106 12.23 9.07 17.24
C PRO A 106 11.96 7.58 17.10
N VAL A 107 12.83 6.88 16.36
CA VAL A 107 12.78 5.42 16.23
C VAL A 107 12.81 4.74 17.61
N GLY A 108 11.96 3.74 17.79
CA GLY A 108 11.76 3.04 19.07
C GLY A 108 10.81 3.72 20.04
N SER A 109 10.38 4.96 19.76
CA SER A 109 9.33 5.59 20.58
C SER A 109 7.99 4.89 20.40
N VAL A 110 7.24 4.81 21.50
CA VAL A 110 5.89 4.23 21.56
C VAL A 110 4.93 5.32 22.01
N TRP A 111 3.79 5.43 21.35
CA TRP A 111 2.73 6.38 21.72
C TRP A 111 1.36 5.79 21.46
N GLN A 112 0.35 6.36 22.11
CA GLN A 112 -1.04 6.08 21.82
C GLN A 112 -1.60 7.15 20.89
N GLU A 113 -2.33 6.71 19.88
CA GLU A 113 -3.11 7.56 18.99
C GLU A 113 -4.52 6.98 18.88
N LYS A 114 -5.51 7.70 19.43
CA LYS A 114 -6.89 7.20 19.59
C LYS A 114 -6.88 5.86 20.34
N SER A 115 -7.42 4.81 19.73
CA SER A 115 -7.48 3.46 20.28
C SER A 115 -6.31 2.57 19.87
N PHE A 116 -5.19 3.14 19.40
CA PHE A 116 -4.06 2.37 18.89
C PHE A 116 -2.77 2.74 19.60
N GLU A 117 -2.05 1.74 20.08
CA GLU A 117 -0.66 1.91 20.50
C GLU A 117 0.27 1.64 19.32
N LEU A 118 1.10 2.62 18.98
CA LEU A 118 1.98 2.63 17.82
C LEU A 118 3.45 2.71 18.25
N GLU A 119 4.33 2.22 17.39
CA GLU A 119 5.79 2.28 17.53
C GLU A 119 6.42 2.84 16.26
N CYS A 120 7.45 3.67 16.43
CA CYS A 120 8.24 4.16 15.32
C CYS A 120 9.35 3.17 14.98
N LEU A 121 9.37 2.71 13.73
CA LEU A 121 10.39 1.83 13.19
C LEU A 121 11.38 2.60 12.29
N PRO A 122 12.56 2.03 12.00
CA PRO A 122 13.52 2.63 11.07
C PRO A 122 12.88 2.97 9.73
N GLY A 123 13.24 4.11 9.13
CA GLY A 123 12.63 4.60 7.89
C GLY A 123 11.35 5.42 8.08
N GLY A 124 10.96 5.70 9.34
CA GLY A 124 9.77 6.49 9.65
C GLY A 124 8.47 5.70 9.52
N TYR A 125 8.55 4.36 9.46
CA TYR A 125 7.39 3.49 9.42
C TYR A 125 6.75 3.37 10.80
N THR A 126 5.42 3.37 10.85
CA THR A 126 4.67 3.13 12.08
C THR A 126 4.21 1.67 12.14
N ARG A 127 4.36 1.05 13.30
CA ARG A 127 3.88 -0.30 13.58
C ARG A 127 2.83 -0.26 14.68
N LEU A 128 1.68 -0.88 14.44
CA LEU A 128 0.71 -1.16 15.50
C LEU A 128 1.33 -2.14 16.49
N ARG A 129 1.18 -1.89 17.80
CA ARG A 129 1.57 -2.79 18.89
C ARG A 129 0.38 -3.40 19.63
N ALA A 130 -0.70 -2.65 19.77
CA ALA A 130 -1.92 -3.07 20.44
C ALA A 130 -3.09 -2.14 20.08
N CYS A 131 -4.31 -2.63 20.26
CA CYS A 131 -5.48 -1.77 20.40
C CYS A 131 -5.68 -1.43 21.88
N VAL A 132 -6.17 -0.24 22.18
CA VAL A 132 -6.34 0.29 23.54
C VAL A 132 -7.79 0.71 23.71
N THR A 133 -8.47 0.15 24.73
CA THR A 133 -9.84 0.57 25.08
C THR A 133 -9.85 1.98 25.67
N GLU A 134 -11.03 2.60 25.81
CA GLU A 134 -11.14 3.94 26.41
C GLU A 134 -10.63 3.97 27.86
N GLU A 135 -10.74 2.85 28.58
CA GLU A 135 -10.23 2.69 29.94
C GLU A 135 -8.72 2.35 30.00
N GLY A 136 -8.05 2.29 28.85
CA GLY A 136 -6.60 2.05 28.76
C GLY A 136 -6.20 0.56 28.71
N ASN A 137 -7.14 -0.37 28.59
CA ASN A 137 -6.82 -1.79 28.51
C ASN A 137 -6.20 -2.13 27.15
N ARG A 138 -5.05 -2.81 27.16
CA ARG A 138 -4.31 -3.20 25.94
C ARG A 138 -4.75 -4.57 25.45
N VAL A 139 -5.19 -4.64 24.20
CA VAL A 139 -5.53 -5.88 23.48
C VAL A 139 -4.46 -6.14 22.41
N LYS A 140 -3.82 -7.32 22.47
CA LYS A 140 -2.75 -7.69 21.55
C LYS A 140 -3.31 -7.85 20.12
N ILE A 141 -2.50 -7.49 19.14
CA ILE A 141 -2.86 -7.64 17.72
C ILE A 141 -3.03 -9.12 17.37
N ASN A 142 -4.01 -9.38 16.51
CA ASN A 142 -4.46 -10.70 16.05
C ASN A 142 -4.90 -11.60 17.21
N THR A 143 -5.51 -10.99 18.23
CA THR A 143 -6.09 -11.71 19.37
C THR A 143 -7.45 -11.14 19.75
N THR A 144 -8.21 -11.97 20.44
CA THR A 144 -9.42 -11.57 21.17
C THR A 144 -9.14 -11.74 22.65
N SER A 145 -9.50 -10.73 23.46
CA SER A 145 -9.31 -10.75 24.92
C SER A 145 -10.58 -10.30 25.60
N THR A 146 -10.92 -10.92 26.74
CA THR A 146 -12.06 -10.47 27.54
C THR A 146 -11.64 -9.27 28.38
N VAL A 147 -12.22 -8.10 28.10
CA VAL A 147 -11.99 -6.84 28.81
C VAL A 147 -13.33 -6.34 29.34
N ASN A 148 -13.43 -6.11 30.66
CA ASN A 148 -14.65 -5.61 31.30
C ASN A 148 -15.92 -6.42 30.97
N GLY A 149 -15.78 -7.73 30.76
CA GLY A 149 -16.90 -8.62 30.39
C GLY A 149 -17.34 -8.53 28.93
N PHE A 150 -16.50 -7.94 28.06
CA PHE A 150 -16.65 -7.96 26.60
C PHE A 150 -15.50 -8.72 25.98
N ASP A 151 -15.76 -9.56 25.00
CA ASP A 151 -14.75 -10.11 24.11
C ASP A 151 -14.36 -9.01 23.11
N VAL A 152 -13.15 -8.49 23.29
CA VAL A 152 -12.59 -7.41 22.48
C VAL A 152 -11.57 -7.99 21.53
N GLU A 153 -11.81 -7.84 20.23
CA GLU A 153 -10.88 -8.27 19.18
C GLU A 153 -10.08 -7.08 18.65
N CYS A 154 -8.78 -7.33 18.41
CA CYS A 154 -7.87 -6.40 17.75
C CYS A 154 -7.19 -7.15 16.60
N ILE A 155 -7.61 -6.92 15.36
CA ILE A 155 -7.14 -7.67 14.19
C ILE A 155 -6.55 -6.68 13.19
N GLN A 156 -5.30 -6.91 12.78
CA GLN A 156 -4.64 -6.12 11.74
C GLN A 156 -4.52 -6.94 10.47
N PHE A 157 -5.07 -6.41 9.37
CA PHE A 157 -4.98 -7.01 8.05
C PHE A 157 -3.71 -6.54 7.33
N TYR A 158 -3.26 -7.31 6.34
CA TYR A 158 -2.06 -7.00 5.54
C TYR A 158 -2.14 -5.66 4.82
N ASN A 159 -3.34 -5.18 4.50
CA ASN A 159 -3.59 -3.89 3.86
C ASN A 159 -3.56 -2.71 4.84
N GLY A 160 -3.26 -2.95 6.11
CA GLY A 160 -3.21 -1.92 7.16
C GLY A 160 -4.56 -1.61 7.82
N THR A 161 -5.67 -2.21 7.38
CA THR A 161 -6.95 -2.08 8.08
C THR A 161 -6.86 -2.74 9.46
N ILE A 162 -7.42 -2.08 10.48
CA ILE A 162 -7.50 -2.59 11.85
C ILE A 162 -8.96 -2.71 12.22
N ILE A 163 -9.39 -3.92 12.60
CA ILE A 163 -10.68 -4.13 13.27
C ILE A 163 -10.42 -4.08 14.77
N PHE A 164 -11.12 -3.15 15.43
CA PHE A 164 -11.16 -3.05 16.88
C PHE A 164 -12.62 -2.93 17.31
N ARG A 165 -13.16 -4.01 17.89
CA ARG A 165 -14.55 -4.05 18.36
C ARG A 165 -14.69 -4.93 19.60
N GLY A 166 -15.60 -4.55 20.47
CA GLY A 166 -16.04 -5.36 21.60
C GLY A 166 -17.40 -6.00 21.30
N ALA A 167 -17.54 -7.27 21.63
CA ALA A 167 -18.81 -8.00 21.66
C ALA A 167 -19.03 -8.55 23.08
N LYS A 168 -20.27 -8.71 23.51
CA LYS A 168 -20.51 -9.46 24.75
C LYS A 168 -20.15 -10.93 24.50
N PRO A 169 -19.49 -11.62 25.44
CA PRO A 169 -19.21 -13.04 25.30
C PRO A 169 -20.50 -13.77 25.03
N ALA A 170 -20.50 -14.64 24.02
CA ALA A 170 -21.61 -15.53 23.78
C ALA A 170 -21.71 -16.46 25.01
N VAL A 171 -22.67 -16.20 25.89
CA VAL A 171 -22.99 -17.13 26.97
C VAL A 171 -23.39 -18.44 26.27
N PRO A 172 -22.68 -19.56 26.46
CA PRO A 172 -23.14 -20.82 25.93
C PRO A 172 -24.48 -21.11 26.61
N ARG A 173 -25.58 -20.99 25.85
CA ARG A 173 -26.87 -21.54 26.29
C ARG A 173 -26.68 -23.05 26.35
N VAL A 174 -26.42 -23.57 27.55
CA VAL A 174 -26.82 -24.93 27.87
C VAL A 174 -28.34 -24.90 27.81
N GLU A 175 -28.90 -25.31 26.68
CA GLU A 175 -30.35 -25.51 26.60
C GLU A 175 -30.74 -26.52 27.68
N PRO A 176 -31.66 -26.17 28.59
CA PRO A 176 -32.26 -27.18 29.45
C PRO A 176 -32.97 -28.17 28.53
N ILE A 177 -32.56 -29.43 28.58
CA ILE A 177 -33.28 -30.53 27.94
C ILE A 177 -34.67 -30.56 28.60
N VAL A 178 -35.67 -29.97 27.93
CA VAL A 178 -37.06 -29.99 28.38
C VAL A 178 -37.60 -31.38 28.14
N PHE A 179 -37.50 -32.25 29.14
CA PHE A 179 -38.32 -33.45 29.21
C PHE A 179 -39.79 -33.02 29.44
N PRO A 180 -40.75 -33.46 28.62
CA PRO A 180 -42.15 -33.20 28.89
C PRO A 180 -42.59 -34.07 30.08
N GLN A 181 -42.80 -33.45 31.23
CA GLN A 181 -43.56 -34.05 32.33
C GLN A 181 -44.77 -33.17 32.70
N PRO A 182 -45.87 -33.79 33.17
CA PRO A 182 -47.14 -33.08 33.33
C PRO A 182 -47.21 -32.26 34.62
N ILE A 183 -47.91 -31.15 34.48
CA ILE A 183 -48.33 -30.08 35.40
C ILE A 183 -48.45 -30.49 36.89
N ARG A 184 -47.88 -29.67 37.79
CA ARG A 184 -48.57 -29.25 39.02
C ARG A 184 -48.18 -27.82 39.44
N SER A 185 -49.23 -27.05 39.71
CA SER A 185 -49.29 -25.62 40.06
C SER A 185 -48.66 -25.29 41.43
N GLN A 186 -48.04 -24.11 41.56
CA GLN A 186 -48.47 -22.99 42.43
C GLN A 186 -47.31 -22.03 42.76
N TYR A 187 -47.65 -20.75 42.86
CA TYR A 187 -46.88 -19.58 43.34
C TYR A 187 -46.04 -18.76 42.33
N GLY A 188 -46.35 -17.46 42.31
CA GLY A 188 -45.37 -16.39 42.13
C GLY A 188 -45.44 -15.65 40.81
N ALA A 189 -46.14 -14.51 40.81
CA ALA A 189 -46.06 -13.51 39.75
C ALA A 189 -44.61 -13.04 39.56
N ALA A 190 -43.99 -13.39 38.43
CA ALA A 190 -42.85 -12.68 37.89
C ALA A 190 -43.35 -11.91 36.67
N GLY A 191 -43.31 -10.58 36.75
CA GLY A 191 -43.63 -9.70 35.62
C GLY A 191 -42.77 -10.03 34.40
N PRO A 192 -43.18 -9.59 33.20
CA PRO A 192 -42.46 -9.91 31.97
C PRO A 192 -41.02 -9.36 32.04
N ILE A 193 -40.05 -10.27 32.01
CA ILE A 193 -38.64 -9.94 31.82
C ILE A 193 -38.51 -9.41 30.40
N ILE A 194 -38.39 -8.09 30.26
CA ILE A 194 -38.08 -7.44 28.98
C ILE A 194 -36.63 -7.79 28.66
N THR A 195 -36.43 -8.88 27.93
CA THR A 195 -35.14 -9.19 27.31
C THR A 195 -34.89 -8.15 26.22
N PRO A 196 -33.69 -7.54 26.15
CA PRO A 196 -33.36 -6.67 25.03
C PRO A 196 -33.35 -7.54 23.77
N ALA A 197 -34.36 -7.39 22.93
CA ALA A 197 -34.45 -8.08 21.65
C ALA A 197 -33.23 -7.66 20.82
N VAL A 198 -32.34 -8.61 20.53
CA VAL A 198 -31.21 -8.40 19.63
C VAL A 198 -31.77 -7.98 18.28
N ARG A 199 -31.33 -6.81 17.80
CA ARG A 199 -31.78 -6.19 16.56
C ARG A 199 -30.57 -5.74 15.77
N CYS A 200 -30.61 -5.95 14.46
CA CYS A 200 -29.70 -5.33 13.52
C CYS A 200 -30.25 -3.96 13.10
N THR A 201 -29.41 -3.13 12.51
CA THR A 201 -29.82 -1.82 11.97
C THR A 201 -29.54 -1.80 10.46
N ASP A 202 -30.53 -1.41 9.66
CA ASP A 202 -30.33 -1.21 8.21
C ASP A 202 -29.73 0.17 7.89
N GLU A 203 -29.44 0.44 6.61
CA GLU A 203 -28.86 1.72 6.16
C GLU A 203 -29.73 2.95 6.47
N SER A 204 -31.04 2.76 6.65
CA SER A 204 -31.99 3.81 7.01
C SER A 204 -32.11 3.99 8.52
N GLY A 205 -31.30 3.29 9.31
CA GLY A 205 -31.38 3.31 10.77
C GLY A 205 -32.56 2.48 11.32
N ARG A 206 -33.25 1.68 10.50
CA ARG A 206 -34.41 0.91 10.97
C ARG A 206 -33.96 -0.37 11.66
N PRO A 207 -34.55 -0.72 12.83
CA PRO A 207 -34.27 -1.97 13.50
C PRO A 207 -34.84 -3.15 12.71
N ARG A 208 -34.06 -4.23 12.63
CA ARG A 208 -34.39 -5.52 12.02
C ARG A 208 -34.29 -6.62 13.06
N HIS A 209 -35.26 -7.53 13.07
CA HIS A 209 -35.25 -8.69 13.94
C HIS A 209 -34.28 -9.74 13.41
N VAL A 210 -33.78 -10.59 14.30
CA VAL A 210 -33.02 -11.77 13.90
C VAL A 210 -33.86 -12.63 12.95
N GLY A 211 -33.24 -13.08 11.85
CA GLY A 211 -33.92 -13.80 10.77
C GLY A 211 -34.55 -12.89 9.70
N ASP A 212 -34.63 -11.57 9.93
CA ASP A 212 -35.09 -10.65 8.89
C ASP A 212 -34.11 -10.63 7.72
N TYR A 213 -34.68 -10.53 6.51
CA TYR A 213 -33.96 -10.28 5.28
C TYR A 213 -34.37 -8.93 4.70
N TRP A 214 -33.40 -8.19 4.18
CA TRP A 214 -33.66 -6.95 3.46
C TRP A 214 -32.66 -6.76 2.32
N THR A 215 -33.04 -5.94 1.34
CA THR A 215 -32.14 -5.51 0.27
C THR A 215 -31.64 -4.12 0.58
N GLU A 216 -30.32 -3.96 0.62
CA GLU A 216 -29.64 -2.69 0.83
C GLU A 216 -29.09 -2.15 -0.49
N ASN A 217 -29.26 -0.86 -0.75
CA ASN A 217 -28.85 -0.19 -2.01
C ASN A 217 -29.27 -0.90 -3.31
N HIS A 218 -30.39 -1.64 -3.30
CA HIS A 218 -30.84 -2.49 -4.41
C HIS A 218 -29.76 -3.45 -4.95
N ARG A 219 -28.79 -3.81 -4.12
CA ARG A 219 -27.57 -4.53 -4.55
C ARG A 219 -27.23 -5.70 -3.67
N PHE A 220 -27.50 -5.62 -2.37
CA PHE A 220 -27.08 -6.64 -1.43
C PHE A 220 -28.28 -7.12 -0.64
N ASN A 221 -28.62 -8.39 -0.77
CA ASN A 221 -29.53 -9.01 0.18
C ASN A 221 -28.74 -9.32 1.44
N LYS A 222 -29.25 -8.84 2.57
CA LYS A 222 -28.67 -8.99 3.89
C LYS A 222 -29.60 -9.76 4.80
N THR A 223 -29.04 -10.37 5.82
CA THR A 223 -29.77 -11.03 6.89
C THR A 223 -29.25 -10.57 8.24
N CYS A 224 -30.15 -10.46 9.21
CA CYS A 224 -29.77 -10.29 10.61
C CYS A 224 -29.57 -11.66 11.22
N ARG A 225 -28.35 -12.00 11.62
CA ARG A 225 -28.04 -13.24 12.32
C ARG A 225 -28.26 -13.11 13.82
N GLU A 226 -28.36 -14.26 14.47
CA GLU A 226 -28.28 -14.33 15.93
C GLU A 226 -27.02 -13.59 16.41
N GLY A 227 -27.16 -12.82 17.49
CA GLY A 227 -26.10 -11.92 17.97
C GLY A 227 -26.05 -10.53 17.32
N GLY A 228 -26.95 -10.22 16.38
CA GLY A 228 -27.07 -8.87 15.79
C GLY A 228 -26.06 -8.61 14.68
N ALA A 229 -25.43 -9.65 14.14
CA ALA A 229 -24.53 -9.56 13.01
C ALA A 229 -25.31 -9.39 11.71
N VAL A 230 -24.92 -8.41 10.90
CA VAL A 230 -25.44 -8.21 9.55
C VAL A 230 -24.54 -8.92 8.55
N GLU A 231 -25.08 -9.89 7.84
CA GLU A 231 -24.37 -10.64 6.80
C GLU A 231 -25.00 -10.38 5.44
N VAL A 232 -24.19 -10.36 4.38
CA VAL A 232 -24.67 -10.35 3.01
C VAL A 232 -24.82 -11.79 2.54
N VAL A 233 -26.01 -12.16 2.07
CA VAL A 233 -26.33 -13.51 1.58
C VAL A 233 -26.14 -13.64 0.08
N ASN A 234 -26.49 -12.60 -0.69
CA ASN A 234 -26.33 -12.60 -2.14
C ASN A 234 -26.25 -11.16 -2.70
N CYS A 235 -25.66 -11.02 -3.88
CA CYS A 235 -25.78 -9.80 -4.69
C CYS A 235 -27.06 -9.87 -5.55
N VAL A 236 -27.62 -8.71 -5.89
CA VAL A 236 -28.81 -8.58 -6.75
C VAL A 236 -28.41 -7.85 -8.03
N SER A 237 -28.67 -8.44 -9.19
CA SER A 237 -28.43 -7.80 -10.50
C SER A 237 -29.44 -6.67 -10.77
N LYS A 238 -29.26 -5.92 -11.87
CA LYS A 238 -30.24 -4.89 -12.27
C LYS A 238 -31.61 -5.49 -12.58
N ASP A 239 -31.65 -6.71 -13.12
CA ASP A 239 -32.87 -7.42 -13.50
C ASP A 239 -33.44 -8.27 -12.35
N GLY A 240 -32.91 -8.11 -11.13
CA GLY A 240 -33.42 -8.78 -9.94
C GLY A 240 -32.87 -10.20 -9.69
N TYR A 241 -32.03 -10.73 -10.58
CA TYR A 241 -31.38 -12.03 -10.35
C TYR A 241 -30.49 -12.02 -9.11
N ARG A 242 -30.55 -13.10 -8.32
CA ARG A 242 -29.83 -13.25 -7.05
C ARG A 242 -28.57 -14.10 -7.26
N VAL A 243 -27.41 -13.48 -7.18
CA VAL A 243 -26.11 -14.14 -7.34
C VAL A 243 -25.56 -14.49 -5.96
N PRO A 244 -25.41 -15.79 -5.62
CA PRO A 244 -24.98 -16.21 -4.29
C PRO A 244 -23.60 -15.64 -3.93
N LEU A 245 -23.39 -15.28 -2.65
CA LEU A 245 -22.09 -14.81 -2.19
C LEU A 245 -21.01 -15.89 -2.38
N ASN A 246 -19.84 -15.49 -2.86
CA ASN A 246 -18.74 -16.35 -3.32
C ASN A 246 -19.14 -17.33 -4.42
N GLY A 247 -20.17 -16.99 -5.19
CA GLY A 247 -20.67 -17.78 -6.30
C GLY A 247 -20.73 -17.01 -7.61
N GLN A 248 -21.01 -17.76 -8.66
CA GLN A 248 -21.17 -17.26 -10.02
C GLN A 248 -22.40 -17.91 -10.68
N MET A 249 -22.96 -17.25 -11.67
CA MET A 249 -24.04 -17.79 -12.51
C MET A 249 -24.00 -17.21 -13.92
N ILE A 250 -24.50 -17.95 -14.90
CA ILE A 250 -24.62 -17.50 -16.29
C ILE A 250 -26.11 -17.39 -16.64
N LEU A 251 -26.55 -16.23 -17.10
CA LEU A 251 -27.91 -15.99 -17.57
C LEU A 251 -27.90 -15.01 -18.74
N ASN A 252 -28.74 -15.25 -19.76
CA ASN A 252 -28.94 -14.36 -20.91
C ASN A 252 -27.63 -13.93 -21.61
N GLY A 253 -26.65 -14.83 -21.69
CA GLY A 253 -25.34 -14.52 -22.30
C GLY A 253 -24.40 -13.69 -21.42
N TYR A 254 -24.70 -13.52 -20.12
CA TYR A 254 -23.83 -12.82 -19.17
C TYR A 254 -23.43 -13.73 -18.01
N LYS A 255 -22.16 -13.68 -17.63
CA LYS A 255 -21.61 -14.24 -16.40
C LYS A 255 -21.70 -13.19 -15.30
N PHE A 256 -22.36 -13.55 -14.20
CA PHE A 256 -22.44 -12.76 -12.99
C PHE A 256 -21.64 -13.41 -11.87
N GLU A 257 -20.95 -12.59 -11.07
CA GLU A 257 -20.15 -13.02 -9.92
C GLU A 257 -20.40 -12.10 -8.73
N CYS A 258 -20.50 -12.68 -7.53
CA CYS A 258 -20.62 -11.97 -6.26
C CYS A 258 -19.56 -12.51 -5.32
N VAL A 259 -18.49 -11.75 -5.07
CA VAL A 259 -17.30 -12.23 -4.36
C VAL A 259 -17.04 -11.38 -3.13
N LEU A 260 -16.94 -12.03 -1.97
CA LEU A 260 -16.31 -11.42 -0.81
C LEU A 260 -14.80 -11.39 -1.07
N THR A 261 -14.25 -10.20 -1.26
CA THR A 261 -12.81 -10.05 -1.48
C THR A 261 -12.04 -10.39 -0.20
N PRO A 262 -10.75 -10.75 -0.29
CA PRO A 262 -9.88 -10.89 0.88
C PRO A 262 -9.79 -9.63 1.76
N HIS A 263 -10.20 -8.48 1.22
CA HIS A 263 -10.26 -7.19 1.90
C HIS A 263 -11.59 -6.94 2.64
N GLY A 264 -12.51 -7.92 2.70
CA GLY A 264 -13.79 -7.82 3.39
C GLY A 264 -14.86 -7.00 2.65
N THR A 265 -14.56 -6.52 1.43
CA THR A 265 -15.54 -5.84 0.57
C THR A 265 -16.22 -6.84 -0.35
N ILE A 266 -17.46 -6.57 -0.74
CA ILE A 266 -18.18 -7.41 -1.70
C ILE A 266 -18.09 -6.79 -3.08
N LYS A 267 -17.51 -7.53 -4.01
CA LYS A 267 -17.42 -7.16 -5.43
C LYS A 267 -18.51 -7.90 -6.21
N PHE A 268 -19.28 -7.15 -6.98
CA PHE A 268 -20.23 -7.68 -7.95
C PHE A 268 -19.74 -7.37 -9.36
N SER A 269 -19.65 -8.38 -10.22
CA SER A 269 -19.26 -8.25 -11.63
C SER A 269 -20.30 -8.88 -12.55
N SER A 270 -20.49 -8.26 -13.73
CA SER A 270 -21.29 -8.79 -14.84
C SER A 270 -20.49 -8.65 -16.14
N LEU A 271 -20.21 -9.76 -16.81
CA LEU A 271 -19.39 -9.82 -18.02
C LEU A 271 -20.16 -10.59 -19.12
N PRO A 272 -20.13 -10.14 -20.39
CA PRO A 272 -20.65 -10.95 -21.49
C PRO A 272 -19.89 -12.28 -21.56
N VAL A 273 -20.61 -13.37 -21.80
CA VAL A 273 -20.01 -14.66 -22.14
C VAL A 273 -19.59 -14.57 -23.60
N THR A 274 -18.30 -14.39 -23.84
CA THR A 274 -17.74 -14.50 -25.19
C THR A 274 -17.79 -15.97 -25.59
N GLU A 275 -18.65 -16.31 -26.55
CA GLU A 275 -18.55 -17.58 -27.27
C GLU A 275 -17.22 -17.56 -28.03
N GLY A 276 -16.37 -18.56 -27.75
CA GLY A 276 -15.17 -18.86 -28.53
C GLY A 276 -15.47 -19.92 -29.58
#